data_AF-A0A7C6J0C4-F1
#
_entry.id   AF-A0A7C6J0C4-F1
#
_cell.length_a   1.000
_cell.length_b   1.000
_cell.length_c   1.000
_cell.angle_alpha   90.00
_cell.angle_beta   90.00
_cell.angle_gamma   90.00
#
_symmetry.space_group_name_H-M   'P 1'
#
loop_
_entity.id
_entity.type
_entity.pdbx_description
1 polymer ?
#
loop_
_entity_poly.entity_id
_entity_poly.type
_entity_poly.pdbx_seq_one_letter_code
_entity_poly.pdbx_strand_id
1 'polypeptide(L)' 'MKVCNHSPEKLVFYKNIDDLKNKAYWNNYLNSNYLSDMCKSCKYLDRCDGGCREAANVNYSTIDAIDPCFDKDLGQY' A
#
# COMPACT_ATOMS: atom_id res chain seq x y z
N MET A 1 -6.19 8.14 13.53
CA MET A 1 -6.56 7.20 12.45
C MET A 1 -5.34 6.88 11.62
N LYS A 2 -5.27 5.67 11.09
CA LYS A 2 -4.23 5.17 10.19
C LYS A 2 -4.92 4.41 9.04
N VAL A 3 -4.23 4.22 7.90
CA VAL A 3 -4.77 3.42 6.78
C VAL A 3 -4.97 1.96 7.21
N CYS A 4 -3.94 1.41 7.84
CA CYS A 4 -3.96 0.09 8.47
C CYS A 4 -3.29 0.16 9.84
N ASN A 5 -3.43 -0.90 10.64
CA ASN A 5 -2.80 -0.99 11.96
C ASN A 5 -1.27 -0.93 11.90
N HIS A 6 -0.67 -1.42 10.82
CA HIS A 6 0.78 -1.45 10.60
C HIS A 6 1.35 -0.15 10.00
N SER A 7 0.50 0.77 9.55
CA SER A 7 0.95 1.98 8.86
C SER A 7 1.79 2.88 9.78
N PRO A 8 2.91 3.45 9.30
CA PRO A 8 3.76 4.34 10.09
C PRO A 8 3.07 5.69 10.33
N GLU A 9 2.19 6.10 9.42
CA GLU A 9 1.58 7.42 9.44
C GLU A 9 0.26 7.45 10.22
N LYS A 10 0.18 8.34 11.21
CA LYS A 10 -1.09 8.78 11.79
C LYS A 10 -1.63 9.92 10.93
N LEU A 11 -2.78 9.68 10.29
CA LEU A 11 -3.34 10.61 9.30
C LEU A 11 -4.04 11.80 9.96
N VAL A 12 -5.09 11.51 10.73
CA VAL A 12 -5.95 12.50 11.39
C VAL A 12 -6.43 11.98 12.73
N PHE A 13 -6.87 12.89 13.59
CA PHE A 13 -7.69 12.54 14.75
C PHE A 13 -9.10 12.15 14.29
N TYR A 14 -9.76 11.20 14.97
CA TYR A 14 -11.02 10.62 14.47
C TYR A 14 -12.17 11.64 14.35
N LYS A 15 -12.16 12.72 15.16
CA LYS A 15 -13.15 13.80 15.04
C LYS A 15 -12.95 14.68 13.80
N ASN A 16 -11.82 14.55 13.12
CA ASN A 16 -11.46 15.33 11.94
C ASN A 16 -11.39 14.41 10.70
N ILE A 17 -12.29 13.43 10.61
CA ILE A 17 -12.26 12.44 9.53
C ILE A 17 -12.42 13.07 8.15
N ASP A 18 -13.11 14.21 8.05
CA ASP A 18 -13.30 14.95 6.79
C ASP A 18 -12.00 15.50 6.20
N ASP A 19 -10.96 15.67 7.04
CA ASP A 19 -9.63 16.10 6.62
C ASP A 19 -8.81 14.98 5.96
N LEU A 20 -9.30 13.74 6.00
CA LEU A 20 -8.59 12.56 5.49
C LEU A 20 -8.30 12.68 3.98
N LYS A 21 -9.24 13.25 3.21
CA LYS A 21 -9.09 13.53 1.76
C LYS A 21 -7.93 14.48 1.41
N ASN A 22 -7.45 15.24 2.39
CA ASN A 22 -6.33 16.18 2.21
C ASN A 22 -4.97 15.49 2.47
N LYS A 23 -4.95 14.22 2.89
CA LYS A 23 -3.71 13.48 3.20
C LYS A 23 -3.21 12.75 1.95
N ALA A 24 -2.04 13.13 1.47
CA ALA A 24 -1.41 12.50 0.30
C ALA A 24 -1.28 10.97 0.48
N TYR A 25 -0.83 10.52 1.65
CA TYR A 25 -0.71 9.10 1.95
C TYR A 25 -2.06 8.36 1.82
N TRP A 26 -3.17 8.94 2.31
CA TRP A 26 -4.51 8.38 2.14
C TRP A 26 -4.94 8.35 0.67
N ASN A 27 -4.67 9.43 -0.06
CA ASN A 27 -5.04 9.54 -1.47
C ASN A 27 -4.34 8.52 -2.37
N ASN A 28 -3.17 8.01 -1.98
CA ASN A 28 -2.54 6.89 -2.68
C ASN A 28 -3.41 5.63 -2.64
N TYR A 29 -4.06 5.35 -1.51
CA TYR A 29 -4.94 4.20 -1.38
C TYR A 29 -6.29 4.39 -2.09
N LEU A 30 -6.86 5.61 -2.02
CA LEU A 30 -8.12 5.90 -2.72
C LEU A 30 -8.03 5.76 -4.24
N ASN A 31 -6.86 6.05 -4.83
CA ASN A 31 -6.66 6.06 -6.28
C ASN A 31 -5.84 4.87 -6.78
N SER A 32 -5.53 3.89 -5.91
CA SER A 32 -4.65 2.76 -6.24
C SER A 32 -3.30 3.18 -6.84
N ASN A 33 -2.77 4.34 -6.44
CA ASN A 33 -1.46 4.85 -6.87
C ASN A 33 -0.27 4.06 -6.26
N TYR A 34 -0.57 2.98 -5.54
CA TYR A 34 0.38 2.06 -4.92
C TYR A 34 0.66 0.82 -5.79
N LEU A 35 0.02 0.70 -6.96
CA LEU A 35 0.19 -0.48 -7.80
C LEU A 35 1.56 -0.46 -8.51
N SER A 36 2.41 -1.39 -8.11
CA SER A 36 3.72 -1.62 -8.74
C SER A 36 3.60 -1.98 -10.24
N ASP A 37 4.69 -1.83 -10.99
CA ASP A 37 4.69 -2.08 -12.44
C ASP A 37 4.29 -3.50 -12.82
N MET A 38 4.62 -4.50 -12.01
CA MET A 38 4.22 -5.89 -12.25
C MET A 38 2.68 -6.09 -12.18
N CYS A 39 1.97 -5.20 -11.49
CA CYS A 39 0.53 -5.30 -11.30
C CYS A 39 -0.27 -4.74 -12.47
N LYS A 40 0.28 -3.80 -13.25
CA LYS A 40 -0.45 -3.03 -14.29
C LYS A 40 -1.11 -3.90 -15.37
N SER A 41 -0.56 -5.08 -15.65
CA SER A 41 -1.10 -6.04 -16.63
C SER A 41 -1.32 -7.43 -16.01
N CYS A 42 -1.38 -7.52 -14.68
CA CYS A 42 -1.53 -8.80 -14.00
C CYS A 42 -2.99 -9.27 -14.06
N LYS A 43 -3.23 -10.43 -14.68
CA LYS A 43 -4.56 -11.06 -14.74
C LYS A 43 -5.16 -11.47 -13.38
N TYR A 44 -4.36 -11.38 -12.31
CA TYR A 44 -4.78 -11.70 -10.94
C TYR A 44 -4.91 -10.45 -10.07
N LEU A 45 -4.79 -9.24 -10.63
CA LEU A 45 -4.89 -8.00 -9.86
C LEU A 45 -6.20 -7.93 -9.07
N ASP A 46 -7.33 -8.28 -9.68
CA ASP A 46 -8.65 -8.32 -9.03
C ASP A 46 -8.77 -9.37 -7.91
N ARG A 47 -7.77 -10.23 -7.72
CA ARG A 47 -7.74 -11.25 -6.67
C ARG A 47 -6.85 -10.87 -5.49
N CYS A 48 -5.72 -10.21 -5.75
CA CYS A 48 -4.73 -9.89 -4.70
C CYS A 48 -4.60 -8.39 -4.39
N ASP A 49 -5.12 -7.51 -5.27
CA ASP A 49 -5.02 -6.05 -5.17
C ASP A 49 -3.58 -5.54 -5.00
N GLY A 50 -2.63 -6.22 -5.66
CA GLY A 50 -1.20 -5.91 -5.56
C GLY A 50 -0.56 -6.31 -4.23
N GLY A 51 -1.26 -6.98 -3.32
CA GLY A 51 -0.73 -7.45 -2.04
C GLY A 51 -0.64 -6.35 -0.96
N CYS A 52 0.08 -6.63 0.12
CA CYS A 52 0.22 -5.76 1.28
C CYS A 52 1.16 -4.58 1.02
N ARG A 53 0.59 -3.38 0.96
CA ARG A 53 1.37 -2.14 0.73
C ARG A 53 2.23 -1.74 1.91
N GLU A 54 1.86 -2.17 3.11
CA GLU A 54 2.71 -1.95 4.28
C GLU A 54 3.89 -2.91 4.30
N ALA A 55 3.73 -4.15 3.83
CA ALA A 55 4.86 -5.07 3.68
C ALA A 55 5.85 -4.52 2.65
N ALA A 56 5.36 -3.97 1.54
CA ALA A 56 6.19 -3.28 0.56
C ALA A 56 6.93 -2.07 1.17
N ASN A 57 6.21 -1.23 1.93
CA ASN A 57 6.81 -0.08 2.59
C ASN A 57 7.89 -0.45 3.61
N VAL A 58 7.67 -1.50 4.40
CA VAL A 58 8.66 -1.98 5.38
C VAL A 58 9.92 -2.51 4.71
N ASN A 59 9.78 -3.23 3.59
CA ASN A 59 10.93 -3.88 2.94
C ASN A 59 11.67 -2.95 1.95
N TYR A 60 10.96 -2.01 1.33
CA TYR A 60 11.51 -1.18 0.25
C TYR A 60 11.36 0.33 0.48
N SER A 61 10.88 0.75 1.66
CA SER A 61 10.66 2.17 2.02
C SER A 61 9.69 2.92 1.11
N THR A 62 8.83 2.19 0.38
CA THR A 62 7.76 2.78 -0.45
C THR A 62 6.58 1.83 -0.61
N ILE A 63 5.37 2.39 -0.70
CA ILE A 63 4.11 1.63 -0.82
C ILE A 63 3.83 1.11 -2.24
N ASP A 64 4.52 1.66 -3.25
CA ASP A 64 4.38 1.31 -4.66
C ASP A 64 5.37 0.21 -5.13
N ALA A 65 6.20 -0.28 -4.22
CA ALA A 65 7.06 -1.44 -4.46
C ALA A 65 6.25 -2.75 -4.52
N ILE A 66 6.89 -3.80 -5.03
CA ILE A 66 6.38 -5.17 -5.00
C ILE A 66 6.03 -5.60 -3.56
N ASP A 67 4.96 -6.39 -3.36
CA ASP A 67 4.80 -7.11 -2.08
C ASP A 67 5.97 -8.09 -1.95
N PRO A 68 6.72 -8.12 -0.84
CA PRO A 68 7.81 -9.09 -0.64
C PRO A 68 7.38 -10.56 -0.84
N CYS A 69 6.10 -10.91 -0.68
CA CYS A 69 5.58 -12.25 -1.00
C CYS A 69 5.70 -12.61 -2.49
N PHE A 70 5.75 -11.62 -3.38
CA PHE A 70 5.89 -11.79 -4.82
C PHE A 70 7.33 -11.59 -5.31
N ASP A 71 8.22 -11.11 -4.44
CA ASP A 71 9.63 -10.94 -4.77
C ASP A 71 10.34 -12.30 -4.74
N LYS A 72 10.86 -12.71 -5.89
CA LYS A 72 11.56 -13.99 -6.05
C LYS A 72 12.96 -13.94 -5.47
N ASP A 73 13.53 -12.75 -5.31
CA ASP A 73 14.90 -12.55 -4.85
C ASP A 73 14.99 -12.47 -3.31
N LEU A 74 13.86 -12.26 -2.62
CA LEU A 74 13.74 -12.31 -1.16
C LEU A 74 13.63 -13.74 -0.58
N GLY A 75 13.73 -14.77 -1.44
CA GLY A 75 13.77 -16.16 -1.01
C GLY A 75 12.39 -16.71 -0.65
N GLN A 76 11.72 -17.32 -1.64
CA GLN A 76 10.69 -18.30 -1.34
C GLN A 76 11.39 -19.62 -1.00
N TYR A 77 11.20 -20.10 0.24
CA TYR A 77 11.57 -21.46 0.64
C TYR A 77 10.85 -22.52 -0.19
#